data_AF-A0A8T9SK08-F1
#
_entry.id   AF-A0A8T9SK08-F1
#
_cell.length_a   1.000
_cell.length_b   1.000
_cell.length_c   1.000
_cell.angle_alpha   90.00
_cell.angle_beta   90.00
_cell.angle_gamma   90.00
#
_symmetry.space_group_name_H-M   'P 1'
#
loop_
_entity.id
_entity.type
_entity.pdbx_description
1 polymer ?
#
loop_
_entity_poly.entity_id
_entity_poly.type
_entity_poly.pdbx_seq_one_letter_code
_entity_poly.pdbx_strand_id
1 'polypeptide(L)'
;MIHGDKKDSDVLRHYCQVLTDSIQTAGQSFTEANQIQHTYLDLLRRMRCSLLGVVVHLEHWPEIIELKLPISLAFRTALTDALTGLYLATFNDDAQAFQHELMVLDIEYFKYVKTIFENTALEMPGASEAEVAQEELTRWTALYQKAEHLLRVPGAPQLKSPEMLREPRHHYLFQVPNGHTRPLSEKDMFNQIKAHPATQHLARLYIVQRHLSQQHHYAPANRDFIQLPPAIDCRYWFEALVYIIEISGMLMALLDVSQPTRQELGEHQAALLDWLADRAE
;
A
#
# COMPACT_ATOMS: atom_id res chain seq x y z
N MET A 1 16.25 3.79 25.30
CA MET A 1 16.78 4.03 23.94
C MET A 1 16.62 2.82 23.01
N ILE A 2 16.34 3.06 21.73
CA ILE A 2 16.42 2.06 20.64
C ILE A 2 17.87 2.02 20.16
N HIS A 3 18.43 0.83 20.01
CA HIS A 3 19.86 0.63 19.67
C HIS A 3 20.06 0.04 18.28
N GLY A 4 19.02 -0.57 17.72
CA GLY A 4 19.11 -1.30 16.46
C GLY A 4 19.93 -2.58 16.62
N ASP A 5 19.76 -3.26 17.76
CA ASP A 5 20.47 -4.47 18.14
C ASP A 5 19.57 -5.72 17.99
N LYS A 6 20.09 -6.88 18.42
CA LYS A 6 19.33 -8.14 18.33
C LYS A 6 18.04 -8.12 19.13
N LYS A 7 18.02 -7.45 20.29
CA LYS A 7 16.81 -7.33 21.12
C LYS A 7 15.73 -6.55 20.37
N ASP A 8 16.11 -5.45 19.73
CA ASP A 8 15.16 -4.65 18.93
C ASP A 8 14.65 -5.44 17.71
N SER A 9 15.55 -6.20 17.06
CA SER A 9 15.20 -7.12 15.96
C SER A 9 14.17 -8.17 16.40
N ASP A 10 14.40 -8.83 17.53
CA ASP A 10 13.51 -9.87 18.05
C ASP A 10 12.12 -9.33 18.39
N VAL A 11 12.04 -8.12 18.96
CA VAL A 11 10.77 -7.46 19.27
C VAL A 11 10.01 -7.08 17.99
N LEU A 12 10.68 -6.47 17.01
CA LEU A 12 10.07 -6.17 15.70
C LEU A 12 9.55 -7.44 15.04
N ARG A 13 10.36 -8.50 15.01
CA ARG A 13 9.99 -9.78 14.40
C ARG A 13 8.76 -10.37 15.08
N HIS A 14 8.71 -10.35 16.41
CA HIS A 14 7.57 -10.84 17.18
C HIS A 14 6.27 -10.12 16.79
N TYR A 15 6.25 -8.79 16.80
CA TYR A 15 5.04 -8.04 16.49
C TYR A 15 4.66 -8.08 15.00
N CYS A 16 5.63 -8.20 14.09
CA CYS A 16 5.35 -8.50 12.69
C CYS A 16 4.64 -9.86 12.56
N GLN A 17 5.09 -10.89 13.29
CA GLN A 17 4.48 -12.22 13.28
C GLN A 17 3.06 -12.21 13.87
N VAL A 18 2.87 -11.53 15.00
CA VAL A 18 1.53 -11.36 15.61
C VAL A 18 0.55 -10.73 14.60
N LEU A 19 0.98 -9.69 13.90
CA LEU A 19 0.14 -9.03 12.91
C LEU A 19 -0.14 -9.91 11.68
N THR A 20 0.87 -10.63 11.16
CA THR A 20 0.68 -11.53 10.01
C THR A 20 -0.29 -12.68 10.33
N ASP A 21 -0.22 -13.23 11.54
CA ASP A 21 -1.11 -14.28 12.02
C ASP A 21 -2.54 -13.76 12.26
N SER A 22 -2.67 -12.54 12.78
CA SER A 22 -3.97 -11.87 12.95
C SER A 22 -4.65 -11.60 11.61
N ILE A 23 -3.89 -11.12 10.61
CA ILE A 23 -4.40 -10.93 9.24
C ILE A 23 -4.84 -12.26 8.62
N GLN A 24 -4.04 -13.31 8.80
CA GLN A 24 -4.38 -14.63 8.30
C GLN A 24 -5.70 -15.14 8.90
N THR A 25 -5.86 -14.99 10.21
CA THR A 25 -7.07 -15.40 10.95
C THR A 25 -8.29 -14.61 10.49
N ALA A 26 -8.18 -13.29 10.35
CA ALA A 26 -9.24 -12.44 9.82
C ALA A 26 -9.69 -12.91 8.42
N GLY A 27 -8.73 -13.25 7.56
CA GLY A 27 -9.01 -13.70 6.18
C GLY A 27 -9.67 -15.07 6.05
N GLN A 28 -9.64 -15.93 7.08
CA GLN A 28 -10.27 -17.25 7.06
C GLN A 28 -11.80 -17.20 7.19
N SER A 29 -12.34 -16.08 7.69
CA SER A 29 -13.77 -15.94 8.00
C SER A 29 -14.64 -15.59 6.77
N PHE A 30 -14.04 -15.37 5.60
CA PHE A 30 -14.75 -14.90 4.41
C PHE A 30 -14.81 -15.97 3.33
N THR A 31 -16.00 -16.50 3.09
CA THR A 31 -16.34 -17.42 1.99
C THR A 31 -16.96 -16.68 0.80
N GLU A 32 -17.77 -15.65 1.08
CA GLU A 32 -18.30 -14.69 0.10
C GLU A 32 -18.05 -13.27 0.63
N ALA A 33 -17.47 -12.41 -0.19
CA ALA A 33 -17.21 -11.01 0.16
C ALA A 33 -17.71 -10.10 -0.97
N ASN A 34 -18.26 -8.95 -0.61
CA ASN A 34 -18.57 -7.93 -1.61
C ASN A 34 -17.27 -7.24 -2.10
N GLN A 35 -17.36 -6.37 -3.10
CA GLN A 35 -16.18 -5.70 -3.68
C GLN A 35 -15.35 -4.95 -2.62
N ILE A 36 -16.00 -4.18 -1.73
CA ILE A 36 -15.33 -3.40 -0.68
C ILE A 36 -14.57 -4.34 0.26
N GLN A 37 -15.25 -5.39 0.73
CA GLN A 37 -14.66 -6.39 1.62
C GLN A 37 -13.49 -7.11 0.95
N HIS A 38 -13.64 -7.51 -0.32
CA HIS A 38 -12.55 -8.11 -1.10
C HIS A 38 -11.34 -7.19 -1.21
N THR A 39 -11.56 -5.90 -1.47
CA THR A 39 -10.48 -4.91 -1.53
C THR A 39 -9.72 -4.81 -0.21
N TYR A 40 -10.41 -4.68 0.92
CA TYR A 40 -9.72 -4.60 2.21
C TYR A 40 -9.00 -5.91 2.56
N LEU A 41 -9.60 -7.06 2.26
CA LEU A 41 -8.94 -8.36 2.43
C LEU A 41 -7.68 -8.49 1.56
N ASP A 42 -7.72 -8.00 0.32
CA ASP A 42 -6.55 -8.01 -0.56
C ASP A 42 -5.43 -7.10 -0.03
N LEU A 43 -5.77 -5.88 0.40
CA LEU A 43 -4.82 -4.96 1.03
C LEU A 43 -4.19 -5.56 2.29
N LEU A 44 -5.00 -6.16 3.17
CA LEU A 44 -4.51 -6.87 4.36
C LEU A 44 -3.56 -8.01 3.96
N ARG A 45 -3.92 -8.82 2.96
CA ARG A 45 -3.06 -9.92 2.46
C ARG A 45 -1.74 -9.42 1.89
N ARG A 46 -1.75 -8.32 1.14
CA ARG A 46 -0.53 -7.70 0.59
C ARG A 46 0.38 -7.14 1.68
N MET A 47 -0.19 -6.49 2.70
CA MET A 47 0.54 -6.06 3.90
C MET A 47 1.17 -7.26 4.61
N ARG A 48 0.42 -8.34 4.82
CA ARG A 48 0.94 -9.59 5.41
C ARG A 48 2.12 -10.15 4.61
N CYS A 49 2.02 -10.23 3.27
CA CYS A 49 3.12 -10.73 2.44
C CYS A 49 4.39 -9.89 2.60
N SER A 50 4.25 -8.56 2.62
CA SER A 50 5.39 -7.66 2.86
C SER A 50 6.00 -7.86 4.25
N LEU A 51 5.18 -8.00 5.29
CA LEU A 51 5.63 -8.23 6.66
C LEU A 51 6.26 -9.60 6.89
N LEU A 52 5.82 -10.63 6.16
CA LEU A 52 6.52 -11.93 6.16
C LEU A 52 7.94 -11.79 5.61
N GLY A 53 8.15 -10.97 4.57
CA GLY A 53 9.49 -10.61 4.09
C GLY A 53 10.33 -9.94 5.18
N VAL A 54 9.73 -9.02 5.95
CA VAL A 54 10.40 -8.39 7.11
C VAL A 54 10.82 -9.45 8.14
N VAL A 55 9.92 -10.37 8.51
CA VAL A 55 10.21 -11.43 9.49
C VAL A 55 11.45 -12.24 9.09
N VAL A 56 11.50 -12.69 7.83
CA VAL A 56 12.64 -13.47 7.29
C VAL A 56 13.94 -12.67 7.34
N HIS A 57 13.91 -11.39 6.97
CA HIS A 57 15.11 -10.55 6.98
C HIS A 57 15.59 -10.22 8.40
N LEU A 58 14.68 -10.06 9.37
CA LEU A 58 15.03 -9.79 10.77
C LEU A 58 15.73 -10.97 11.48
N GLU A 59 15.57 -12.22 10.99
CA GLU A 59 16.29 -13.37 11.53
C GLU A 59 17.81 -13.18 11.53
N HIS A 60 18.31 -12.48 10.50
CA HIS A 60 19.73 -12.31 10.19
C HIS A 60 20.21 -10.86 10.41
N TRP A 61 19.32 -9.96 10.81
CA TRP A 61 19.66 -8.59 11.19
C TRP A 61 19.71 -8.48 12.72
N PRO A 62 20.69 -7.75 13.31
CA PRO A 62 21.64 -6.83 12.68
C PRO A 62 22.94 -7.46 12.16
N GLU A 63 23.09 -8.78 12.16
CA GLU A 63 24.33 -9.47 11.79
C GLU A 63 24.72 -9.23 10.32
N ILE A 64 23.74 -9.05 9.43
CA ILE A 64 23.91 -8.69 8.02
C ILE A 64 23.31 -7.30 7.77
N ILE A 65 24.16 -6.27 7.68
CA ILE A 65 23.72 -4.87 7.59
C ILE A 65 22.97 -4.57 6.29
N GLU A 66 23.28 -5.26 5.21
CA GLU A 66 22.68 -5.11 3.89
C GLU A 66 21.17 -5.39 3.89
N LEU A 67 20.68 -6.15 4.87
CA LEU A 67 19.26 -6.47 5.04
C LEU A 67 18.42 -5.25 5.47
N LYS A 68 19.05 -4.18 5.96
CA LYS A 68 18.38 -2.93 6.31
C LYS A 68 17.54 -2.36 5.15
N LEU A 69 18.07 -2.42 3.92
CA LEU A 69 17.36 -1.89 2.75
C LEU A 69 16.13 -2.74 2.39
N PRO A 70 16.25 -4.08 2.20
CA PRO A 70 15.09 -4.95 2.02
C PRO A 70 14.02 -4.80 3.10
N ILE A 71 14.40 -4.72 4.38
CA ILE A 71 13.46 -4.50 5.49
C ILE A 71 12.71 -3.18 5.32
N SER A 72 13.44 -2.09 5.05
CA SER A 72 12.84 -0.77 4.86
C SER A 72 11.89 -0.71 3.66
N LEU A 73 12.25 -1.37 2.55
CA LEU A 73 11.41 -1.47 1.36
C LEU A 73 10.15 -2.28 1.63
N ALA A 74 10.24 -3.38 2.37
CA ALA A 74 9.09 -4.18 2.74
C ALA A 74 8.13 -3.42 3.67
N PHE A 75 8.64 -2.70 4.67
CA PHE A 75 7.83 -1.79 5.50
C PHE A 75 7.19 -0.67 4.68
N ARG A 76 7.93 -0.06 3.75
CA ARG A 76 7.39 0.96 2.84
C ARG A 76 6.20 0.41 2.04
N THR A 77 6.34 -0.79 1.48
CA THR A 77 5.27 -1.44 0.70
C THR A 77 4.04 -1.68 1.57
N ALA A 78 4.22 -2.28 2.76
CA ALA A 78 3.11 -2.50 3.69
C ALA A 78 2.42 -1.18 4.10
N LEU A 79 3.19 -0.12 4.36
CA LEU A 79 2.65 1.20 4.66
C LEU A 79 1.90 1.84 3.49
N THR A 80 2.35 1.59 2.26
CA THR A 80 1.69 2.10 1.05
C THR A 80 0.33 1.42 0.86
N ASP A 81 0.25 0.12 1.11
CA ASP A 81 -1.02 -0.61 1.14
C ASP A 81 -1.91 -0.11 2.29
N ALA A 82 -1.35 0.16 3.47
CA ALA A 82 -2.09 0.71 4.62
C ALA A 82 -2.66 2.11 4.32
N LEU A 83 -1.86 3.00 3.72
CA LEU A 83 -2.28 4.33 3.24
C LEU A 83 -3.41 4.22 2.21
N THR A 84 -3.32 3.24 1.31
CA THR A 84 -4.37 2.98 0.31
C THR A 84 -5.67 2.54 0.97
N GLY A 85 -5.58 1.65 1.97
CA GLY A 85 -6.74 1.24 2.77
C GLY A 85 -7.38 2.41 3.52
N LEU A 86 -6.59 3.26 4.18
CA LEU A 86 -7.10 4.45 4.87
C LEU A 86 -7.76 5.45 3.91
N TYR A 87 -7.15 5.67 2.75
CA TYR A 87 -7.73 6.54 1.72
C TYR A 87 -9.11 6.03 1.29
N LEU A 88 -9.21 4.75 0.94
CA LEU A 88 -10.45 4.12 0.53
C LEU A 88 -11.51 4.09 1.63
N ALA A 89 -11.08 3.94 2.90
CA ALA A 89 -11.97 4.00 4.06
C ALA A 89 -12.69 5.35 4.20
N THR A 90 -12.15 6.45 3.65
CA THR A 90 -12.84 7.75 3.63
C THR A 90 -14.07 7.77 2.71
N PHE A 91 -14.26 6.73 1.89
CA PHE A 91 -15.41 6.54 0.99
C PHE A 91 -16.26 5.31 1.36
N ASN A 92 -16.01 4.69 2.52
CA ASN A 92 -16.61 3.40 2.89
C ASN A 92 -18.15 3.40 2.88
N ASP A 93 -18.75 4.53 3.24
CA ASP A 93 -20.21 4.68 3.34
C ASP A 93 -20.87 4.97 1.98
N ASP A 94 -20.09 5.20 0.92
CA ASP A 94 -20.56 5.41 -0.45
C ASP A 94 -19.87 4.42 -1.41
N ALA A 95 -20.52 3.28 -1.63
CA ALA A 95 -19.99 2.19 -2.45
C ALA A 95 -19.67 2.62 -3.90
N GLN A 96 -20.40 3.58 -4.45
CA GLN A 96 -20.16 4.08 -5.80
C GLN A 96 -18.92 4.97 -5.83
N ALA A 97 -18.77 5.89 -4.87
CA ALA A 97 -17.55 6.67 -4.73
C ALA A 97 -16.32 5.77 -4.51
N PHE A 98 -16.43 4.76 -3.65
CA PHE A 98 -15.38 3.77 -3.41
C PHE A 98 -14.95 3.06 -4.71
N GLN A 99 -15.92 2.57 -5.49
CA GLN A 99 -15.65 1.89 -6.75
C GLN A 99 -14.96 2.82 -7.77
N HIS A 100 -15.38 4.09 -7.86
CA HIS A 100 -14.74 5.06 -8.73
C HIS A 100 -13.29 5.36 -8.30
N GLU A 101 -13.02 5.43 -6.99
CA GLU A 101 -11.65 5.65 -6.50
C GLU A 101 -10.74 4.44 -6.72
N LEU A 102 -11.26 3.22 -6.64
CA LEU A 102 -10.53 2.03 -7.08
C LEU A 102 -10.14 2.12 -8.55
N MET A 103 -11.09 2.50 -9.42
CA MET A 103 -10.80 2.71 -10.84
C MET A 103 -9.73 3.78 -11.07
N VAL A 104 -9.71 4.84 -10.26
CA VAL A 104 -8.67 5.87 -10.34
C VAL A 104 -7.30 5.32 -9.94
N LEU A 105 -7.22 4.49 -8.89
CA LEU A 105 -5.98 3.85 -8.47
C LEU A 105 -5.45 2.91 -9.57
N ASP A 106 -6.33 2.18 -10.25
CA ASP A 106 -5.97 1.25 -11.33
C ASP A 106 -5.37 1.95 -12.56
N ILE A 107 -5.70 3.23 -12.82
CA ILE A 107 -5.17 3.98 -13.98
C ILE A 107 -3.65 3.92 -14.02
N GLU A 108 -2.95 4.13 -12.90
CA GLU A 108 -1.49 4.17 -12.89
C GLU A 108 -0.88 2.79 -13.17
N TYR A 109 -1.52 1.71 -12.69
CA TYR A 109 -1.14 0.35 -13.05
C TYR A 109 -1.29 0.11 -14.56
N PHE A 110 -2.45 0.48 -15.13
CA PHE A 110 -2.68 0.30 -16.56
C PHE A 110 -1.72 1.13 -17.41
N LYS A 111 -1.37 2.35 -16.99
CA LYS A 111 -0.33 3.16 -17.64
C LYS A 111 1.02 2.45 -17.61
N TYR A 112 1.42 1.91 -16.46
CA TYR A 112 2.68 1.18 -16.32
C TYR A 112 2.74 -0.06 -17.22
N VAL A 113 1.68 -0.89 -17.21
CA VAL A 113 1.58 -2.08 -18.07
C VAL A 113 1.60 -1.70 -19.56
N LYS A 114 0.88 -0.63 -19.94
CA LYS A 114 0.95 -0.02 -21.27
C LYS A 114 2.39 0.34 -21.64
N THR A 115 3.12 1.03 -20.76
CA THR A 115 4.53 1.39 -20.97
C THR A 115 5.43 0.17 -21.10
N ILE A 116 5.20 -0.91 -20.35
CA ILE A 116 5.93 -2.17 -20.55
C ILE A 116 5.66 -2.71 -21.95
N PHE A 117 4.39 -2.81 -22.38
CA PHE A 117 4.09 -3.35 -23.71
C PHE A 117 4.65 -2.50 -24.84
N GLU A 118 4.60 -1.16 -24.71
CA GLU A 118 5.17 -0.24 -25.70
C GLU A 118 6.70 -0.32 -25.79
N ASN A 119 7.39 -0.58 -24.66
CA ASN A 119 8.86 -0.63 -24.61
C ASN A 119 9.44 -2.04 -24.71
N THR A 120 8.64 -3.08 -24.48
CA THR A 120 9.04 -4.46 -24.73
C THR A 120 8.95 -4.64 -26.23
N ALA A 121 10.01 -4.28 -26.95
CA ALA A 121 10.16 -4.59 -28.36
C ALA A 121 9.72 -6.04 -28.59
N LEU A 122 8.78 -6.26 -29.51
CA LEU A 122 8.42 -7.60 -29.93
C LEU A 122 9.66 -8.22 -30.57
N GLU A 123 10.45 -8.95 -29.78
CA GLU A 123 11.53 -9.78 -30.31
C GLU A 123 10.87 -10.98 -31.02
N MET A 124 10.41 -10.73 -32.24
CA MET A 124 9.88 -11.74 -33.16
C MET A 124 10.81 -11.85 -34.37
N PRO A 125 12.03 -12.39 -34.20
CA PRO A 125 12.99 -12.48 -35.30
C PRO A 125 12.41 -13.30 -36.45
N GLY A 126 12.28 -12.66 -37.62
CA GLY A 126 11.74 -13.25 -38.84
C GLY A 126 10.24 -13.05 -39.08
N ALA A 127 9.52 -12.37 -38.18
CA ALA A 127 8.12 -12.01 -38.41
C ALA A 127 8.00 -10.84 -39.42
N SER A 128 6.96 -10.89 -40.23
CA SER A 128 6.56 -9.79 -41.11
C SER A 128 5.98 -8.62 -40.30
N GLU A 129 5.99 -7.42 -40.87
CA GLU A 129 5.37 -6.22 -40.26
C GLU A 129 3.89 -6.44 -39.91
N ALA A 130 3.18 -7.23 -40.72
CA ALA A 130 1.77 -7.58 -40.48
C ALA A 130 1.59 -8.50 -39.25
N GLU A 131 2.50 -9.45 -39.05
CA GLU A 131 2.48 -10.34 -37.88
C GLU A 131 2.80 -9.59 -36.59
N VAL A 132 3.78 -8.67 -36.64
CA VAL A 132 4.11 -7.78 -35.52
C VAL A 132 2.90 -6.91 -35.18
N ALA A 133 2.29 -6.24 -36.16
CA ALA A 133 1.12 -5.39 -35.94
C ALA A 133 -0.09 -6.17 -35.38
N GLN A 134 -0.31 -7.41 -35.83
CA GLN A 134 -1.39 -8.25 -35.35
C GLN A 134 -1.16 -8.72 -33.90
N GLU A 135 0.08 -9.06 -33.54
CA GLU A 135 0.45 -9.42 -32.16
C GLU A 135 0.30 -8.22 -31.23
N GLU A 136 0.75 -7.03 -31.63
CA GLU A 136 0.52 -5.79 -30.87
C GLU A 136 -0.97 -5.56 -30.64
N LEU A 137 -1.79 -5.63 -31.69
CA LEU A 137 -3.23 -5.46 -31.60
C LEU A 137 -3.87 -6.50 -30.66
N THR A 138 -3.40 -7.74 -30.69
CA THR A 138 -3.90 -8.83 -29.84
C THR A 138 -3.57 -8.57 -28.37
N ARG A 139 -2.33 -8.18 -28.05
CA ARG A 139 -1.91 -7.80 -26.69
C ARG A 139 -2.70 -6.60 -26.16
N TRP A 140 -2.88 -5.58 -27.00
CA TRP A 140 -3.68 -4.41 -26.65
C TRP A 140 -5.14 -4.78 -26.40
N THR A 141 -5.74 -5.57 -27.27
CA THR A 141 -7.13 -6.02 -27.11
C THR A 141 -7.30 -6.80 -25.81
N ALA A 142 -6.38 -7.72 -25.50
CA ALA A 142 -6.42 -8.49 -24.26
C ALA A 142 -6.27 -7.62 -22.99
N LEU A 143 -5.37 -6.63 -23.02
CA LEU A 143 -5.18 -5.69 -21.92
C LEU A 143 -6.45 -4.84 -21.69
N TYR A 144 -7.00 -4.29 -22.77
CA TYR A 144 -8.11 -3.34 -22.70
C TYR A 144 -9.48 -4.00 -22.52
N GLN A 145 -9.64 -5.27 -22.91
CA GLN A 145 -10.87 -6.02 -22.65
C GLN A 145 -11.16 -6.12 -21.15
N LYS A 146 -10.12 -6.28 -20.32
CA LYS A 146 -10.27 -6.32 -18.85
C LYS A 146 -10.44 -4.94 -18.22
N ALA A 147 -10.16 -3.88 -18.98
CA ALA A 147 -10.15 -2.49 -18.53
C ALA A 147 -11.22 -1.64 -19.23
N GLU A 148 -12.20 -2.25 -19.88
CA GLU A 148 -13.17 -1.54 -20.74
C GLU A 148 -13.89 -0.42 -19.99
N HIS A 149 -14.18 -0.63 -18.71
CA HIS A 149 -14.77 0.37 -17.81
C HIS A 149 -13.90 1.62 -17.59
N LEU A 150 -12.58 1.50 -17.75
CA LEU A 150 -11.60 2.59 -17.66
C LEU A 150 -11.39 3.32 -18.99
N LEU A 151 -11.97 2.86 -20.11
CA LEU A 151 -11.78 3.46 -21.43
C LEU A 151 -12.77 4.57 -21.70
N ARG A 152 -12.35 5.60 -22.46
CA ARG A 152 -13.26 6.68 -22.87
C ARG A 152 -14.44 6.16 -23.70
N VAL A 153 -14.16 5.22 -24.59
CA VAL A 153 -15.11 4.52 -25.45
C VAL A 153 -14.73 3.04 -25.42
N PRO A 154 -15.70 2.10 -25.43
CA PRO A 154 -15.45 0.68 -25.66
C PRO A 154 -14.43 0.42 -26.79
N GLY A 155 -13.38 -0.34 -26.49
CA GLY A 155 -12.32 -0.70 -27.45
C GLY A 155 -11.27 0.38 -27.76
N ALA A 156 -11.39 1.60 -27.23
CA ALA A 156 -10.41 2.65 -27.49
C ALA A 156 -9.10 2.45 -26.69
N PRO A 157 -7.91 2.72 -27.24
CA PRO A 157 -6.63 2.59 -26.53
C PRO A 157 -6.34 3.75 -25.56
N GLN A 158 -7.38 4.51 -25.16
CA GLN A 158 -7.26 5.71 -24.35
C GLN A 158 -8.05 5.56 -23.04
N LEU A 159 -7.30 5.58 -21.93
CA LEU A 159 -7.83 5.58 -20.57
C LEU A 159 -8.58 6.91 -20.27
N LYS A 160 -9.61 6.82 -19.44
CA LYS A 160 -10.28 7.95 -18.79
C LYS A 160 -9.28 8.72 -17.92
N SER A 161 -9.47 10.03 -17.78
CA SER A 161 -8.76 10.77 -16.75
C SER A 161 -9.39 10.48 -15.38
N PRO A 162 -8.67 10.72 -14.26
CA PRO A 162 -9.25 10.62 -12.93
C PRO A 162 -10.52 11.48 -12.76
N GLU A 163 -10.54 12.67 -13.35
CA GLU A 163 -11.71 13.55 -13.39
C GLU A 163 -12.92 12.90 -14.10
N MET A 164 -12.70 12.11 -15.16
CA MET A 164 -13.78 11.42 -15.86
C MET A 164 -14.35 10.22 -15.08
N LEU A 165 -13.59 9.68 -14.13
CA LEU A 165 -14.04 8.58 -13.27
C LEU A 165 -14.78 9.09 -12.03
N ARG A 166 -14.45 10.30 -11.57
CA ARG A 166 -15.04 10.92 -10.39
C ARG A 166 -16.31 11.66 -10.77
N GLU A 167 -17.43 11.25 -10.19
CA GLU A 167 -18.70 11.92 -10.44
C GLU A 167 -18.86 13.19 -9.57
N PRO A 168 -19.38 14.30 -10.12
CA PRO A 168 -19.55 15.56 -9.38
C PRO A 168 -20.36 15.44 -8.09
N ARG A 169 -21.31 14.50 -8.05
CA ARG A 169 -22.13 14.25 -6.86
C ARG A 169 -21.32 13.74 -5.67
N HIS A 170 -20.14 13.14 -5.87
CA HIS A 170 -19.28 12.66 -4.78
C HIS A 170 -18.27 13.73 -4.32
N HIS A 171 -18.23 14.91 -4.92
CA HIS A 171 -17.24 15.95 -4.60
C HIS A 171 -17.29 16.40 -3.12
N TYR A 172 -18.44 16.27 -2.45
CA TYR A 172 -18.58 16.61 -1.03
C TYR A 172 -17.82 15.66 -0.09
N LEU A 173 -17.48 14.44 -0.55
CA LEU A 173 -16.69 13.46 0.20
C LEU A 173 -15.19 13.85 0.23
N PHE A 174 -14.75 14.62 -0.76
CA PHE A 174 -13.37 15.07 -0.85
C PHE A 174 -13.17 16.33 -0.01
N GLN A 175 -12.08 16.36 0.75
CA GLN A 175 -11.70 17.51 1.56
C GLN A 175 -10.85 18.53 0.78
N VAL A 176 -10.97 18.50 -0.56
CA VAL A 176 -10.30 19.42 -1.49
C VAL A 176 -11.31 20.00 -2.48
N PRO A 177 -11.21 21.30 -2.83
CA PRO A 177 -12.13 21.93 -3.77
C PRO A 177 -12.17 21.20 -5.13
N ASN A 178 -13.36 20.91 -5.63
CA ASN A 178 -13.62 20.17 -6.88
C ASN A 178 -13.08 18.72 -6.90
N GLY A 179 -12.77 18.14 -5.74
CA GLY A 179 -12.15 16.82 -5.65
C GLY A 179 -10.73 16.79 -6.23
N HIS A 180 -10.14 15.60 -6.30
CA HIS A 180 -8.88 15.42 -7.02
C HIS A 180 -9.18 15.38 -8.53
N THR A 181 -8.99 16.47 -9.27
CA THR A 181 -9.13 16.45 -10.74
C THR A 181 -7.87 15.92 -11.45
N ARG A 182 -6.76 15.84 -10.70
CA ARG A 182 -5.44 15.37 -11.16
C ARG A 182 -5.20 13.88 -10.84
N PRO A 183 -4.15 13.25 -11.43
CA PRO A 183 -3.68 11.94 -10.98
C PRO A 183 -3.50 11.91 -9.46
N LEU A 184 -4.01 10.84 -8.83
CA LEU A 184 -3.97 10.68 -7.38
C LEU A 184 -2.53 10.38 -6.96
N SER A 185 -1.87 11.35 -6.34
CA SER A 185 -0.54 11.18 -5.76
C SER A 185 -0.61 10.67 -4.31
N GLU A 186 0.47 10.09 -3.80
CA GLU A 186 0.59 9.73 -2.37
C GLU A 186 0.31 10.95 -1.45
N LYS A 187 0.73 12.15 -1.88
CA LYS A 187 0.46 13.41 -1.18
C LYS A 187 -1.02 13.78 -1.21
N ASP A 188 -1.73 13.48 -2.30
CA ASP A 188 -3.16 13.73 -2.41
C ASP A 188 -3.96 12.80 -1.50
N MET A 189 -3.66 11.51 -1.52
CA MET A 189 -4.22 10.53 -0.58
C MET A 189 -4.00 10.98 0.87
N PHE A 190 -2.79 11.41 1.19
CA PHE A 190 -2.45 11.92 2.51
C PHE A 190 -3.29 13.14 2.91
N ASN A 191 -3.46 14.13 2.03
CA ASN A 191 -4.25 15.32 2.34
C ASN A 191 -5.72 14.95 2.62
N GLN A 192 -6.28 14.00 1.88
CA GLN A 192 -7.62 13.47 2.14
C GLN A 192 -7.70 12.80 3.52
N ILE A 193 -6.77 11.88 3.84
CA ILE A 193 -6.70 11.18 5.14
C ILE A 193 -6.56 12.18 6.30
N LYS A 194 -5.69 13.18 6.15
CA LYS A 194 -5.42 14.20 7.17
C LYS A 194 -6.63 15.08 7.45
N ALA A 195 -7.43 15.39 6.43
CA ALA A 195 -8.58 16.26 6.57
C ALA A 195 -9.84 15.52 7.02
N HIS A 196 -9.89 14.18 6.86
CA HIS A 196 -11.04 13.37 7.23
C HIS A 196 -11.09 13.12 8.77
N PRO A 197 -12.18 13.46 9.48
CA PRO A 197 -12.24 13.41 10.94
C PRO A 197 -11.92 12.04 11.56
N ALA A 198 -12.33 10.96 10.90
CA ALA A 198 -12.12 9.60 11.40
C ALA A 198 -10.66 9.14 11.29
N THR A 199 -9.84 9.74 10.42
CA THR A 199 -8.49 9.26 10.09
C THR A 199 -7.39 10.30 10.33
N GLN A 200 -7.74 11.53 10.70
CA GLN A 200 -6.79 12.63 10.87
C GLN A 200 -5.65 12.34 11.86
N HIS A 201 -5.90 11.50 12.88
CA HIS A 201 -4.91 11.12 13.89
C HIS A 201 -3.76 10.29 13.28
N LEU A 202 -4.01 9.60 12.17
CA LEU A 202 -3.03 8.81 11.42
C LEU A 202 -2.21 9.64 10.45
N ALA A 203 -2.37 10.97 10.42
CA ALA A 203 -1.64 11.82 9.48
C ALA A 203 -0.10 11.76 9.64
N ARG A 204 0.41 11.32 10.81
CA ARG A 204 1.86 11.13 10.99
C ARG A 204 2.44 10.00 10.15
N LEU A 205 1.61 9.08 9.66
CA LEU A 205 1.97 7.99 8.76
C LEU A 205 2.79 8.44 7.55
N TYR A 206 2.44 9.60 6.98
CA TYR A 206 3.10 10.13 5.80
C TYR A 206 4.57 10.48 6.03
N ILE A 207 4.94 10.87 7.26
CA ILE A 207 6.33 11.14 7.61
C ILE A 207 7.15 9.84 7.56
N VAL A 208 6.60 8.77 8.16
CA VAL A 208 7.22 7.44 8.17
C VAL A 208 7.33 6.87 6.76
N GLN A 209 6.25 6.95 5.96
CA GLN A 209 6.26 6.49 4.57
C GLN A 209 7.31 7.25 3.76
N ARG A 210 7.39 8.59 3.89
CA ARG A 210 8.36 9.39 3.15
C ARG A 210 9.79 9.02 3.51
N HIS A 211 10.06 8.78 4.79
CA HIS A 211 11.36 8.31 5.26
C HIS A 211 11.76 6.99 4.58
N LEU A 212 10.86 5.99 4.61
CA LEU A 212 11.14 4.68 4.02
C LEU A 212 11.22 4.73 2.49
N SER A 213 10.45 5.62 1.85
CA SER A 213 10.52 5.89 0.41
C SER A 213 11.83 6.57 -0.02
N GLN A 214 12.47 7.35 0.85
CA GLN A 214 13.82 7.86 0.56
C GLN A 214 14.82 6.71 0.39
N GLN A 215 14.71 5.65 1.19
CA GLN A 215 15.56 4.46 1.05
C GLN A 215 15.41 3.79 -0.33
N HIS A 216 14.23 3.90 -0.96
CA HIS A 216 13.97 3.40 -2.31
C HIS A 216 14.55 4.28 -3.44
N HIS A 217 14.58 5.60 -3.29
CA HIS A 217 15.03 6.51 -4.35
C HIS A 217 16.55 6.63 -4.46
N TYR A 218 17.30 6.36 -3.39
CA TYR A 218 18.76 6.41 -3.41
C TYR A 218 19.40 5.08 -3.84
N ALA A 219 18.71 3.95 -3.72
CA ALA A 219 19.23 2.63 -4.09
C ALA A 219 19.52 2.45 -5.61
N PRO A 220 18.68 2.94 -6.55
CA PRO A 220 18.93 2.76 -8.00
C PRO A 220 19.87 3.81 -8.60
N ALA A 221 20.10 4.94 -7.92
CA ALA A 221 20.74 6.11 -8.51
C ALA A 221 22.27 6.17 -8.35
N ASN A 222 22.90 5.16 -7.72
CA ASN A 222 24.33 5.18 -7.33
C ASN A 222 24.74 6.46 -6.56
N ARG A 223 23.76 7.16 -5.97
CA ARG A 223 23.99 8.33 -5.12
C ARG A 223 24.20 7.81 -3.71
N ASP A 224 25.22 8.33 -3.04
CA ASP A 224 25.56 7.96 -1.65
C ASP A 224 24.28 7.84 -0.83
N PHE A 225 23.95 6.59 -0.52
CA PHE A 225 22.81 6.26 0.32
C PHE A 225 23.05 6.93 1.67
N ILE A 226 22.07 7.66 2.19
CA ILE A 226 22.17 8.18 3.56
C ILE A 226 22.06 6.96 4.49
N GLN A 227 23.21 6.36 4.83
CA GLN A 227 23.30 5.32 5.84
C GLN A 227 23.04 5.96 7.19
N LEU A 228 21.77 5.99 7.57
CA LEU A 228 21.39 6.33 8.92
C LEU A 228 21.89 5.25 9.90
N PRO A 229 22.21 5.62 11.14
CA PRO A 229 22.51 4.66 12.19
C PRO A 229 21.39 3.62 12.32
N PRO A 230 21.70 2.33 12.55
CA PRO A 230 20.70 1.26 12.71
C PRO A 230 19.56 1.58 13.68
N ALA A 231 19.88 2.29 14.78
CA ALA A 231 18.90 2.76 15.75
C ALA A 231 17.81 3.66 15.15
N ILE A 232 18.16 4.53 14.19
CA ILE A 232 17.22 5.45 13.55
C ILE A 232 16.27 4.69 12.62
N ASP A 233 16.79 3.82 11.75
CA ASP A 233 15.91 3.04 10.86
C ASP A 233 15.03 2.08 11.65
N CYS A 234 15.60 1.45 12.67
CA CYS A 234 14.86 0.57 13.57
C CYS A 234 13.70 1.32 14.25
N ARG A 235 13.90 2.56 14.68
CA ARG A 235 12.82 3.42 15.18
C ARG A 235 11.72 3.63 14.14
N TYR A 236 12.06 3.96 12.89
CA TYR A 236 11.07 4.12 11.84
C TYR A 236 10.36 2.81 11.48
N TRP A 237 11.01 1.66 11.61
CA TRP A 237 10.38 0.35 11.46
C TRP A 237 9.36 0.07 12.56
N PHE A 238 9.67 0.43 13.81
CA PHE A 238 8.69 0.34 14.89
C PHE A 238 7.51 1.30 14.67
N GLU A 239 7.77 2.56 14.33
CA GLU A 239 6.71 3.52 14.03
C GLU A 239 5.85 3.03 12.86
N ALA A 240 6.46 2.47 11.82
CA ALA A 240 5.73 1.84 10.71
C ALA A 240 4.83 0.70 11.19
N LEU A 241 5.37 -0.21 12.01
CA LEU A 241 4.63 -1.36 12.52
C LEU A 241 3.43 -0.94 13.38
N VAL A 242 3.59 0.05 14.26
CA VAL A 242 2.48 0.59 15.06
C VAL A 242 1.33 1.05 14.16
N TYR A 243 1.63 1.84 13.13
CA TYR A 243 0.59 2.31 12.23
C TYR A 243 -0.03 1.18 11.40
N ILE A 244 0.77 0.22 10.91
CA ILE A 244 0.22 -0.89 10.15
C ILE A 244 -0.71 -1.73 11.04
N ILE A 245 -0.38 -1.94 12.32
CA ILE A 245 -1.26 -2.62 13.29
C ILE A 245 -2.58 -1.86 13.44
N GLU A 246 -2.51 -0.55 13.72
CA GLU A 246 -3.69 0.31 13.92
C GLU A 246 -4.63 0.26 12.71
N ILE A 247 -4.05 0.46 11.52
CA ILE A 247 -4.79 0.49 10.26
C ILE A 247 -5.35 -0.89 9.96
N SER A 248 -4.60 -1.96 10.20
CA SER A 248 -5.10 -3.32 10.03
C SER A 248 -6.30 -3.59 10.94
N GLY A 249 -6.24 -3.15 12.20
CA GLY A 249 -7.37 -3.22 13.14
C GLY A 249 -8.60 -2.45 12.66
N MET A 250 -8.40 -1.25 12.09
CA MET A 250 -9.49 -0.45 11.50
C MET A 250 -10.10 -1.13 10.28
N LEU A 251 -9.28 -1.62 9.33
CA LEU A 251 -9.77 -2.33 8.15
C LEU A 251 -10.50 -3.63 8.54
N MET A 252 -10.00 -4.36 9.54
CA MET A 252 -10.69 -5.52 10.10
C MET A 252 -12.02 -5.14 10.76
N ALA A 253 -12.14 -3.96 11.36
CA ALA A 253 -13.39 -3.47 11.90
C ALA A 253 -14.42 -3.18 10.80
N LEU A 254 -13.99 -2.61 9.67
CA LEU A 254 -14.85 -2.39 8.49
C LEU A 254 -15.27 -3.70 7.80
N LEU A 255 -14.56 -4.78 8.06
CA LEU A 255 -14.87 -6.13 7.61
C LEU A 255 -15.79 -6.89 8.58
N ASP A 256 -16.21 -6.30 9.70
CA ASP A 256 -16.95 -6.98 10.78
C ASP A 256 -16.20 -8.20 11.37
N VAL A 257 -14.87 -8.20 11.35
CA VAL A 257 -14.04 -9.27 11.94
C VAL A 257 -14.28 -9.35 13.46
N SER A 258 -14.23 -10.58 13.98
CA SER A 258 -14.51 -10.90 15.38
C SER A 258 -13.79 -9.97 16.37
N GLN A 259 -14.50 -9.53 17.41
CA GLN A 259 -13.94 -8.64 18.43
C GLN A 259 -12.69 -9.19 19.13
N PRO A 260 -12.55 -10.50 19.44
CA PRO A 260 -11.36 -11.02 20.10
C PRO A 260 -10.06 -10.73 19.35
N THR A 261 -10.02 -10.97 18.03
CA THR A 261 -8.83 -10.69 17.20
C THR A 261 -8.48 -9.21 17.18
N ARG A 262 -9.48 -8.33 17.16
CA ARG A 262 -9.26 -6.87 17.16
C ARG A 262 -8.80 -6.36 18.53
N GLN A 263 -9.32 -6.95 19.61
CA GLN A 263 -8.89 -6.60 20.97
C GLN A 263 -7.43 -6.99 21.21
N GLU A 264 -7.04 -8.21 20.83
CA GLU A 264 -5.66 -8.69 20.93
C GLU A 264 -4.69 -7.78 20.15
N LEU A 265 -5.04 -7.39 18.92
CA LEU A 265 -4.26 -6.43 18.14
C LEU A 265 -4.13 -5.06 18.84
N GLY A 266 -5.20 -4.56 19.47
CA GLY A 266 -5.17 -3.32 20.23
C GLY A 266 -4.26 -3.39 21.46
N GLU A 267 -4.27 -4.53 22.17
CA GLU A 267 -3.37 -4.79 23.31
C GLU A 267 -1.90 -4.83 22.87
N HIS A 268 -1.61 -5.48 21.74
CA HIS A 268 -0.27 -5.51 21.17
C HIS A 268 0.20 -4.14 20.67
N GLN A 269 -0.70 -3.35 20.08
CA GLN A 269 -0.40 -1.98 19.68
C GLN A 269 -0.02 -1.12 20.89
N ALA A 270 -0.81 -1.20 21.97
CA ALA A 270 -0.54 -0.47 23.20
C ALA A 270 0.80 -0.87 23.82
N ALA A 271 1.08 -2.18 23.91
CA ALA A 271 2.36 -2.68 24.41
C ALA A 271 3.57 -2.20 23.58
N LEU A 272 3.41 -2.09 22.26
CA LEU A 272 4.46 -1.57 21.38
C LEU A 272 4.65 -0.06 21.53
N LEU A 273 3.57 0.69 21.70
CA LEU A 273 3.62 2.12 21.99
C LEU A 273 4.30 2.43 23.32
N ASP A 274 3.97 1.67 24.37
CA ASP A 274 4.61 1.79 25.69
C ASP A 274 6.11 1.50 25.60
N TRP A 275 6.49 0.42 24.88
CA TRP A 275 7.88 0.09 24.64
C TRP A 275 8.64 1.21 23.91
N LEU A 276 7.99 1.89 22.96
CA LEU A 276 8.57 3.03 22.24
C LEU A 276 8.71 4.26 23.13
N ALA A 277 7.72 4.53 23.99
CA ALA A 277 7.75 5.64 24.93
C ALA A 277 8.90 5.47 25.95
N ASP A 278 9.05 4.27 26.50
CA ASP A 278 10.13 3.89 27.43
C ASP A 278 11.55 4.04 26.83
N ARG A 279 11.63 4.18 25.50
CA ARG A 279 12.89 4.29 24.76
C ARG A 279 13.06 5.60 24.00
N ALA A 280 12.18 6.58 24.24
CA ALA A 280 12.22 7.90 23.62
C ALA A 280 13.37 8.80 24.13
N GLU A 281 14.09 8.37 25.17
CA GLU A 281 15.31 8.99 25.70
C GLU A 281 16.59 8.31 25.18
#